data_AF-A0A917BI27-F1
#
_entry.id   AF-A0A917BI27-F1
#
_cell.length_a   1.000
_cell.length_b   1.000
_cell.length_c   1.000
_cell.angle_alpha   90.00
_cell.angle_beta   90.00
_cell.angle_gamma   90.00
#
_symmetry.space_group_name_H-M   'P 1'
#
loop_
_entity.id
_entity.type
_entity.pdbx_description
1 polymer ?
#
loop_
_entity_poly.entity_id
_entity_poly.type
_entity_poly.pdbx_seq_one_letter_code
_entity_poly.pdbx_strand_id
1 'polypeptide(L)' 'MTEDPLQVDLQDHDLLDEVQLTAALMVAANECEGDLSDGEIDELLGLGDRSFVLPRAESA' A
#
# COMPACT_ATOMS: atom_id res chain seq x y z
N MET A 1 -0.56 28.31 11.46
CA MET A 1 0.45 27.33 11.01
C MET A 1 -0.33 26.12 10.56
N THR A 2 -0.33 25.83 9.26
CA THR A 2 -0.92 24.61 8.73
C THR A 2 -0.03 23.45 9.17
N GLU A 3 -0.54 22.61 10.07
CA GLU A 3 0.11 21.36 10.44
C GLU A 3 0.29 20.53 9.16
N ASP A 4 1.51 20.07 8.90
CA ASP A 4 1.78 19.21 7.76
C ASP A 4 1.06 17.88 8.02
N PRO A 5 0.12 17.47 7.14
CA PRO A 5 -0.70 16.29 7.37
C PRO A 5 0.12 14.99 7.35
N LEU A 6 1.39 15.05 6.98
CA LEU A 6 2.35 13.95 6.97
C LEU A 6 3.29 13.99 8.18
N GLN A 7 3.12 14.94 9.11
CA GLN A 7 3.92 15.08 10.32
C GLN A 7 3.39 14.18 11.45
N VAL A 8 3.30 12.88 11.16
CA VAL A 8 2.94 11.81 12.09
C VAL A 8 4.20 11.01 12.39
N ASP A 9 4.45 10.72 13.67
CA ASP A 9 5.53 9.83 14.10
C ASP A 9 5.20 8.40 13.64
N LEU A 10 5.80 7.98 12.53
CA LEU A 10 5.72 6.65 11.92
C LEU A 10 6.43 5.59 12.79
N GLN A 11 5.98 5.42 14.04
CA GLN A 11 6.45 4.33 14.92
C GLN A 11 5.57 3.09 14.81
N ASP A 12 4.42 3.21 14.15
CA ASP A 12 3.51 2.11 13.87
C ASP A 12 4.00 1.38 12.61
N HIS A 13 4.60 0.21 12.81
CA HIS A 13 5.20 -0.58 11.75
C HIS A 13 4.18 -0.97 10.68
N ASP A 14 2.92 -1.21 11.08
CA ASP A 14 1.85 -1.57 10.16
C ASP A 14 1.48 -0.37 9.26
N LEU A 15 1.47 0.85 9.83
CA LEU A 15 1.22 2.08 9.06
C LEU A 15 2.38 2.40 8.12
N LEU A 16 3.62 2.16 8.54
CA LEU A 16 4.81 2.31 7.69
C LEU A 16 4.75 1.38 6.48
N ASP A 17 4.36 0.12 6.71
CA ASP A 17 4.24 -0.88 5.66
C ASP A 17 3.14 -0.49 4.66
N GLU A 18 2.01 0.07 5.12
CA GLU A 18 0.94 0.59 4.25
C GLU A 18 1.40 1.79 3.40
N VAL A 19 2.13 2.74 3.99
CA VAL A 19 2.68 3.89 3.27
C VAL A 19 3.68 3.44 2.22
N GLN A 20 4.55 2.50 2.55
CA GLN A 20 5.52 1.94 1.61
C GLN A 20 4.83 1.23 0.45
N LEU A 21 3.78 0.45 0.72
CA LEU A 21 2.99 -0.23 -0.30
C LEU A 21 2.31 0.77 -1.24
N THR A 22 1.71 1.82 -0.67
CA THR A 22 1.04 2.87 -1.45
C THR A 22 2.03 3.63 -2.34
N ALA A 23 3.21 3.95 -1.81
CA ALA A 23 4.26 4.61 -2.58
C ALA A 23 4.75 3.72 -3.74
N ALA A 24 4.91 2.41 -3.51
CA ALA A 24 5.30 1.45 -4.55
C ALA A 24 4.28 1.39 -5.70
N LEU A 25 2.97 1.38 -5.37
CA LEU A 25 1.90 1.42 -6.37
C LEU A 25 1.91 2.71 -7.19
N MET A 26 2.12 3.86 -6.54
CA MET A 26 2.20 5.16 -7.22
C MET A 26 3.38 5.23 -8.20
N VAL A 27 4.55 4.71 -7.80
CA VAL A 27 5.72 4.65 -8.66
C VAL A 27 5.47 3.73 -9.85
N ALA A 28 4.97 2.51 -9.61
CA ALA A 28 4.68 1.55 -10.67
C ALA A 28 3.67 2.09 -11.69
N ALA A 29 2.62 2.78 -11.22
CA ALA A 29 1.65 3.42 -12.09
C ALA A 29 2.23 4.59 -12.90
N ASN A 30 3.23 5.30 -12.35
CA ASN A 30 3.90 6.39 -13.06
C ASN A 30 4.88 5.88 -14.12
N GLU A 31 5.54 4.76 -13.85
CA GLU A 31 6.53 4.15 -14.75
C GLU A 31 5.90 3.28 -15.84
N CYS A 32 4.63 2.88 -15.68
CA CYS A 32 3.92 2.12 -16.69
C CYS A 32 3.41 3.02 -17.83
N GLU A 33 3.63 2.61 -19.08
CA GLU A 33 3.05 3.25 -20.27
C GLU A 33 1.58 2.80 -20.43
N GLY A 34 0.73 3.16 -19.46
CA GLY A 34 -0.69 2.77 -19.42
C GLY A 34 -1.17 2.41 -18.02
N ASP A 35 -2.34 1.79 -17.94
CA ASP A 35 -2.87 1.29 -16.67
C ASP A 35 -2.16 -0.01 -16.28
N LEU A 36 -1.85 -0.17 -14.99
CA LEU A 36 -1.38 -1.45 -14.44
C LEU A 36 -2.48 -2.49 -14.59
N SER A 37 -2.10 -3.69 -15.02
CA SER A 37 -3.02 -4.84 -15.03
C SER A 37 -3.27 -5.40 -13.63
N ASP A 38 -4.39 -6.07 -13.44
CA ASP A 38 -4.75 -6.70 -12.15
C ASP A 38 -3.64 -7.64 -11.64
N GLY A 39 -2.95 -8.36 -12.55
CA GLY A 39 -1.84 -9.24 -12.17
C GLY A 39 -0.61 -8.49 -11.67
N GLU A 40 -0.27 -7.34 -12.25
CA GLU A 40 0.83 -6.49 -11.79
C GLU A 40 0.50 -5.85 -10.44
N ILE A 41 -0.77 -5.48 -10.24
CA ILE A 41 -1.27 -4.98 -8.95
C ILE A 41 -1.18 -6.09 -7.90
N ASP A 42 -1.62 -7.31 -8.22
CA ASP A 42 -1.56 -8.45 -7.30
C ASP A 42 -0.12 -8.81 -6.90
N GLU A 43 0.85 -8.71 -7.81
CA GLU A 43 2.27 -8.89 -7.49
C GLU A 43 2.80 -7.79 -6.57
N LEU A 44 2.45 -6.53 -6.81
CA LEU A 44 2.84 -5.39 -5.97
C LEU A 44 2.21 -5.46 -4.57
N LEU A 45 0.96 -5.93 -4.48
CA LEU A 45 0.26 -6.17 -3.22
C LEU A 45 0.71 -7.46 -2.51
N GLY A 46 1.59 -8.26 -3.12
CA GLY A 46 2.06 -9.53 -2.56
C GLY A 46 0.98 -10.62 -2.54
N LEU A 47 -0.11 -10.45 -3.29
CA LEU A 47 -1.22 -11.40 -3.42
C LEU A 47 -0.89 -12.58 -4.35
N GLY A 48 0.20 -12.47 -5.11
CA GLY A 48 0.75 -13.56 -5.93
C GLY A 48 1.25 -14.76 -5.11
N ASP A 49 1.57 -14.56 -3.83
CA ASP A 49 1.80 -15.63 -2.86
C ASP A 49 0.55 -15.78 -1.99
N ARG A 50 -0.05 -16.97 -1.96
CA ARG A 50 -1.40 -17.25 -1.39
C ARG A 50 -1.45 -17.16 0.15
N SER A 51 -0.55 -16.42 0.77
CA SER A 51 -0.44 -16.26 2.23
C SER A 51 -1.10 -14.99 2.76
N PHE A 52 -1.76 -14.19 1.93
CA PHE A 52 -2.46 -12.98 2.38
C PHE A 52 -3.74 -13.34 3.16
N VAL A 53 -3.62 -13.51 4.47
CA VAL A 53 -4.77 -13.61 5.38
C VAL A 53 -5.19 -12.19 5.70
N LEU A 54 -6.22 -11.68 5.04
CA LEU A 54 -6.86 -10.44 5.45
C LEU A 54 -7.33 -10.59 6.91
N PRO A 55 -6.89 -9.74 7.85
CA PRO A 55 -7.47 -9.73 9.19
C PRO A 55 -8.96 -9.46 9.02
N ARG A 56 -9.77 -10.36 9.59
CA ARG A 56 -11.23 -10.24 9.57
C ARG A 56 -11.56 -8.88 10.18
N ALA A 57 -12.10 -7.96 9.39
CA ALA A 57 -12.60 -6.68 9.88
C ALA A 57 -13.58 -6.97 11.03
N GLU A 58 -13.18 -6.67 12.26
CA GLU A 58 -14.05 -6.81 13.42
C GLU A 58 -15.19 -5.81 13.24
N SER A 59 -16.41 -6.34 13.12
CA SER A 59 -17.62 -5.56 13.13
C SER A 59 -17.83 -5.01 14.53
N ALA A 60 -17.65 -3.70 14.69
CA ALA A 60 -18.06 -2.93 15.87
C ALA A 60 -19.21 -2.00 15.49
#